data_AF-A0A0S8CV14-F1
#
_entry.id   AF-A0A0S8CV14-F1
#
_cell.length_a   1.000
_cell.length_b   1.000
_cell.length_c   1.000
_cell.angle_alpha   90.00
_cell.angle_beta   90.00
_cell.angle_gamma   90.00
#
_symmetry.space_group_name_H-M   'P 1'
#
loop_
_entity.id
_entity.type
_entity.pdbx_description
1 polymer ?
#
loop_
_entity_poly.entity_id
_entity_poly.type
_entity_poly.pdbx_seq_one_letter_code
_entity_poly.pdbx_strand_id
1 'polypeptide(L)'
;IQAAIDGNVGNMGYLSTLTQEEVQAIAEVLPPSTGGDPGPDYSDCTACHGQPPATGAHDVHTALGLGSTSPSCNACHDGATHNSQVDLFFPAGFDAESGPATDNGDGTCSSVKCHGGQTTPDWWSGSIVVDTQCTACHASGSSQYNSYSSGEHSRHVSRYDCTVCHNIDTLQGGHFSDLETSIFELDPADTIGGGTTRVGSYNNGTCSSVQCHGNENW
;
A
#
# COMPACT_ATOMS: atom_id res chain seq x y z
N ILE A 1 -42.13 5.43 -5.91
CA ILE A 1 -41.66 4.19 -6.57
C ILE A 1 -41.49 4.41 -8.08
N GLN A 2 -42.50 4.88 -8.81
CA GLN A 2 -42.39 5.12 -10.26
C GLN A 2 -41.15 5.92 -10.68
N ALA A 3 -40.88 7.07 -10.06
CA ALA A 3 -39.70 7.88 -10.38
C ALA A 3 -38.36 7.15 -10.16
N ALA A 4 -38.32 6.18 -9.23
CA ALA A 4 -37.13 5.38 -8.95
C ALA A 4 -36.98 4.21 -9.93
N ILE A 5 -38.09 3.68 -10.48
CA ILE A 5 -38.07 2.74 -11.62
C ILE A 5 -37.59 3.48 -12.88
N ASP A 6 -38.17 4.66 -13.16
CA ASP A 6 -37.85 5.47 -14.33
C ASP A 6 -36.37 5.94 -14.31
N GLY A 7 -35.85 6.24 -13.12
CA GLY A 7 -34.44 6.59 -12.91
C GLY A 7 -33.51 5.41 -12.70
N ASN A 8 -34.00 4.17 -12.79
CA ASN A 8 -33.27 2.93 -12.46
C ASN A 8 -32.49 3.00 -11.12
N VAL A 9 -33.06 3.70 -10.13
CA VAL A 9 -32.46 3.88 -8.81
C VAL A 9 -32.40 2.52 -8.11
N GLY A 10 -31.23 2.13 -7.62
CA GLY A 10 -31.04 0.82 -6.97
C GLY A 10 -31.27 -0.37 -7.90
N ASN A 11 -31.05 -0.19 -9.21
CA ASN A 11 -31.30 -1.20 -10.24
C ASN A 11 -32.78 -1.64 -10.33
N MET A 12 -33.74 -0.80 -9.94
CA MET A 12 -35.17 -1.14 -10.00
C MET A 12 -35.77 -1.20 -11.41
N GLY A 13 -34.97 -1.02 -12.47
CA GLY A 13 -35.42 -1.09 -13.87
C GLY A 13 -36.04 -2.43 -14.25
N TYR A 14 -35.74 -3.52 -13.53
CA TYR A 14 -36.42 -4.82 -13.75
C TYR A 14 -37.92 -4.78 -13.42
N LEU A 15 -38.38 -3.82 -12.63
CA LEU A 15 -39.81 -3.61 -12.32
C LEU A 15 -40.56 -2.89 -13.44
N SER A 16 -39.87 -2.42 -14.50
CA SER A 16 -40.50 -1.80 -15.68
C SER A 16 -41.40 -2.76 -16.48
N THR A 17 -41.34 -4.05 -16.19
CA THR A 17 -42.25 -5.07 -16.75
C THR A 17 -43.61 -5.09 -16.08
N LEU A 18 -43.75 -4.44 -14.92
CA LEU A 18 -45.02 -4.32 -14.21
C LEU A 18 -45.88 -3.23 -14.85
N THR A 19 -47.19 -3.45 -14.84
CA THR A 19 -48.17 -2.42 -15.19
C THR A 19 -48.18 -1.30 -14.15
N GLN A 20 -48.68 -0.12 -14.52
CA GLN A 20 -48.85 0.99 -13.56
C GLN A 20 -49.72 0.60 -12.36
N GLU A 21 -50.72 -0.25 -12.57
CA GLU A 21 -51.63 -0.74 -11.52
C GLU A 21 -50.88 -1.65 -10.53
N GLU A 22 -49.99 -2.51 -11.00
CA GLU A 22 -49.14 -3.35 -10.16
C GLU A 22 -48.10 -2.53 -9.38
N VAL A 23 -47.48 -1.53 -10.01
CA VAL A 23 -46.56 -0.60 -9.33
C VAL A 23 -47.28 0.21 -8.25
N GLN A 24 -48.52 0.63 -8.52
CA GLN A 24 -49.34 1.37 -7.57
C GLN A 24 -49.78 0.49 -6.39
N ALA A 25 -50.18 -0.77 -6.65
CA ALA A 25 -50.50 -1.73 -5.59
C ALA A 25 -49.30 -1.99 -4.66
N ILE A 26 -48.08 -2.06 -5.20
CA ILE A 26 -46.85 -2.16 -4.40
C ILE A 26 -46.64 -0.89 -3.57
N ALA A 27 -46.88 0.30 -4.14
CA ALA A 27 -46.74 1.56 -3.43
C ALA A 27 -47.69 1.69 -2.23
N GLU A 28 -48.87 1.11 -2.32
CA GLU A 28 -49.90 1.17 -1.28
C GLU A 28 -49.62 0.26 -0.07
N VAL A 29 -48.84 -0.80 -0.26
CA VAL A 29 -48.47 -1.74 0.82
C VAL A 29 -47.14 -1.40 1.48
N LEU A 30 -46.33 -0.52 0.88
CA LEU A 30 -45.09 -0.05 1.52
C LEU A 30 -45.41 0.96 2.62
N PRO A 31 -44.76 0.85 3.79
CA PRO A 31 -44.91 1.85 4.84
C PRO A 31 -44.40 3.22 4.36
N PRO A 32 -44.95 4.33 4.88
CA PRO A 32 -44.46 5.66 4.56
C PRO A 32 -42.97 5.75 4.89
N SER A 33 -42.17 6.26 3.95
CA SER A 33 -40.73 6.43 4.13
C SER A 33 -40.47 7.31 5.35
N THR A 34 -39.92 6.71 6.41
CA THR A 34 -39.31 7.45 7.50
C THR A 34 -37.99 7.97 6.96
N GLY A 35 -38.00 9.17 6.37
CA GLY A 35 -36.88 9.78 5.62
C GLY A 35 -35.60 10.02 6.43
N GLY A 36 -34.99 8.95 6.93
CA GLY A 36 -33.84 8.96 7.81
C GLY A 36 -33.00 7.67 7.74
N ASP A 37 -33.26 6.79 6.78
CA ASP A 37 -32.28 5.77 6.42
C ASP A 37 -31.42 6.36 5.28
N PRO A 38 -30.24 6.94 5.56
CA PRO A 38 -29.25 7.09 4.51
C PRO A 38 -29.04 5.66 4.03
N GLY A 39 -29.35 5.37 2.76
CA GLY A 39 -29.16 4.03 2.22
C GLY A 39 -27.75 3.51 2.51
N PRO A 40 -27.49 2.21 2.31
CA PRO A 40 -26.22 1.57 2.69
C PRO A 40 -25.02 2.45 2.32
N ASP A 41 -24.14 2.70 3.28
CA ASP A 41 -22.93 3.47 3.05
C ASP A 41 -22.01 2.67 2.12
N TYR A 42 -22.00 3.02 0.84
CA TYR A 42 -21.18 2.40 -0.20
C TYR A 42 -19.76 2.98 -0.26
N SER A 43 -19.35 3.81 0.71
CA SER A 43 -17.97 4.32 0.76
C SER A 43 -16.94 3.24 1.11
N ASP A 44 -17.41 2.08 1.62
CA ASP A 44 -16.57 0.93 1.95
C ASP A 44 -16.95 -0.28 1.08
N CYS A 45 -15.95 -0.89 0.44
CA CYS A 45 -16.07 -2.13 -0.33
C CYS A 45 -16.70 -3.27 0.48
N THR A 46 -16.50 -3.29 1.81
CA THR A 46 -17.04 -4.32 2.70
C THR A 46 -18.57 -4.26 2.84
N ALA A 47 -19.19 -3.12 2.48
CA ALA A 47 -20.64 -2.95 2.52
C ALA A 47 -21.39 -3.92 1.60
N CYS A 48 -20.73 -4.44 0.56
CA CYS A 48 -21.32 -5.40 -0.39
C CYS A 48 -20.45 -6.64 -0.65
N HIS A 49 -19.12 -6.55 -0.59
CA HIS A 49 -18.23 -7.61 -1.07
C HIS A 49 -17.70 -8.58 0.00
N GLY A 50 -18.10 -8.46 1.26
CA GLY A 50 -17.41 -9.14 2.35
C GLY A 50 -15.98 -8.61 2.52
N GLN A 51 -15.35 -8.92 3.65
CA GLN A 51 -13.95 -8.55 3.88
C GLN A 51 -13.08 -9.22 2.78
N PRO A 52 -12.06 -8.55 2.21
CA PRO A 52 -11.03 -9.26 1.46
C PRO A 52 -10.49 -10.43 2.30
N PRO A 53 -9.95 -11.50 1.66
CA PRO A 53 -9.39 -12.63 2.40
C PRO A 53 -8.39 -12.13 3.45
N ALA A 54 -8.74 -12.23 4.73
CA ALA A 54 -7.91 -11.80 5.86
C ALA A 54 -6.84 -12.85 6.19
N THR A 55 -6.12 -13.25 5.14
CA THR A 55 -5.04 -14.24 5.20
C THR A 55 -4.01 -13.92 4.13
N GLY A 56 -2.73 -14.10 4.45
CA GLY A 56 -1.63 -13.96 3.49
C GLY A 56 -1.23 -12.49 3.30
N ALA A 57 -0.90 -12.10 2.07
CA ALA A 57 -0.40 -10.76 1.77
C ALA A 57 -1.39 -9.63 2.08
N HIS A 58 -2.71 -9.88 2.04
CA HIS A 58 -3.71 -8.86 2.41
C HIS A 58 -3.53 -8.36 3.85
N ASP A 59 -3.28 -9.25 4.82
CA ASP A 59 -3.14 -8.86 6.23
C ASP A 59 -1.98 -7.88 6.41
N VAL A 60 -0.88 -8.10 5.70
CA VAL A 60 0.30 -7.23 5.73
C VAL A 60 -0.02 -5.88 5.10
N HIS A 61 -0.61 -5.86 3.90
CA HIS A 61 -0.90 -4.61 3.19
C HIS A 61 -1.98 -3.77 3.87
N THR A 62 -3.00 -4.42 4.46
CA THR A 62 -4.01 -3.72 5.27
C THR A 62 -3.40 -3.15 6.55
N ALA A 63 -2.48 -3.85 7.20
CA ALA A 63 -1.82 -3.37 8.41
C ALA A 63 -0.90 -2.15 8.15
N LEU A 64 -0.34 -2.02 6.95
CA LEU A 64 0.51 -0.88 6.58
C LEU A 64 -0.27 0.42 6.35
N GLY A 65 -1.58 0.35 6.10
CA GLY A 65 -2.44 1.55 6.02
C GLY A 65 -1.95 2.57 4.98
N LEU A 66 -1.98 2.21 3.69
CA LEU A 66 -1.63 3.12 2.59
C LEU A 66 -2.58 4.33 2.57
N GLY A 67 -2.16 5.44 3.16
CA GLY A 67 -2.78 6.76 3.02
C GLY A 67 -4.11 7.00 3.74
N SER A 68 -4.66 8.21 3.52
CA SER A 68 -5.77 8.85 4.28
C SER A 68 -7.17 8.21 4.15
N THR A 69 -7.28 7.05 3.52
CA THR A 69 -8.55 6.34 3.32
C THR A 69 -8.41 4.90 3.77
N SER A 70 -8.98 4.61 4.93
CA SER A 70 -9.37 3.25 5.31
C SER A 70 -10.67 2.92 4.57
N PRO A 71 -10.73 1.87 3.72
CA PRO A 71 -9.72 0.84 3.42
C PRO A 71 -8.91 1.11 2.13
N SER A 72 -7.63 0.74 2.19
CA SER A 72 -6.56 0.87 1.18
C SER A 72 -6.72 0.00 -0.08
N CYS A 73 -7.93 -0.48 -0.38
CA CYS A 73 -8.17 -1.39 -1.50
C CYS A 73 -7.88 -0.70 -2.84
N ASN A 74 -8.18 0.60 -2.94
CA ASN A 74 -7.99 1.40 -4.15
C ASN A 74 -6.53 1.60 -4.56
N ALA A 75 -5.57 1.21 -3.70
CA ALA A 75 -4.16 1.19 -4.06
C ALA A 75 -3.82 0.06 -5.05
N CYS A 76 -4.61 -1.02 -5.06
CA CYS A 76 -4.36 -2.20 -5.88
C CYS A 76 -5.58 -2.63 -6.71
N HIS A 77 -6.78 -2.18 -6.35
CA HIS A 77 -8.03 -2.56 -6.98
C HIS A 77 -8.73 -1.33 -7.55
N ASP A 78 -9.28 -1.47 -8.76
CA ASP A 78 -10.25 -0.51 -9.30
C ASP A 78 -11.45 -1.30 -9.81
N GLY A 79 -12.64 -0.89 -9.39
CA GLY A 79 -13.89 -1.42 -9.94
C GLY A 79 -14.81 -2.08 -8.90
N ALA A 80 -16.10 -1.79 -9.10
CA ALA A 80 -17.24 -2.54 -8.57
C ALA A 80 -17.81 -3.47 -9.67
N THR A 81 -16.97 -3.90 -10.61
CA THR A 81 -17.41 -4.65 -11.78
C THR A 81 -17.76 -6.07 -11.35
N HIS A 82 -19.04 -6.43 -11.47
CA HIS A 82 -19.54 -7.77 -11.16
C HIS A 82 -19.19 -8.77 -12.28
N ASN A 83 -17.91 -8.88 -12.63
CA ASN A 83 -17.39 -9.68 -13.75
C ASN A 83 -16.78 -11.03 -13.31
N SER A 84 -16.87 -11.35 -12.01
CA SER A 84 -16.27 -12.54 -11.37
C SER A 84 -14.74 -12.61 -11.49
N GLN A 85 -14.08 -11.48 -11.72
CA GLN A 85 -12.63 -11.34 -11.70
C GLN A 85 -12.22 -10.40 -10.56
N VAL A 86 -10.96 -10.52 -10.15
CA VAL A 86 -10.33 -9.52 -9.29
C VAL A 86 -9.79 -8.45 -10.23
N ASP A 87 -10.42 -7.28 -10.21
CA ASP A 87 -9.96 -6.14 -10.99
C ASP A 87 -8.76 -5.51 -10.25
N LEU A 88 -7.57 -5.66 -10.82
CA LEU A 88 -6.34 -5.04 -10.33
C LEU A 88 -6.05 -3.76 -11.13
N PHE A 89 -5.77 -2.69 -10.40
CA PHE A 89 -5.37 -1.41 -10.95
C PHE A 89 -4.46 -0.70 -9.95
N PHE A 90 -3.31 -0.25 -10.43
CA PHE A 90 -2.38 0.55 -9.67
C PHE A 90 -2.49 2.01 -10.12
N PRO A 91 -2.89 2.93 -9.23
CA PRO A 91 -2.82 4.36 -9.52
C PRO A 91 -1.38 4.78 -9.86
N ALA A 92 -1.22 5.72 -10.78
CA ALA A 92 0.09 6.23 -11.20
C ALA A 92 0.94 6.81 -10.05
N GLY A 93 0.31 7.17 -8.91
CA GLY A 93 1.02 7.55 -7.69
C GLY A 93 1.92 6.44 -7.14
N PHE A 94 1.62 5.17 -7.42
CA PHE A 94 2.39 4.00 -7.02
C PHE A 94 3.41 3.52 -8.06
N ASP A 95 3.53 4.21 -9.20
CA ASP A 95 4.53 3.89 -10.21
C ASP A 95 5.94 4.09 -9.65
N ALA A 96 6.80 3.12 -9.92
CA ALA A 96 8.22 3.22 -9.65
C ALA A 96 8.92 4.13 -10.68
N GLU A 97 10.17 4.51 -10.42
CA GLU A 97 10.94 5.33 -11.37
C GLU A 97 11.23 4.57 -12.67
N SER A 98 11.28 3.23 -12.59
CA SER A 98 11.44 2.34 -13.75
C SER A 98 10.23 2.28 -14.68
N GLY A 99 9.06 2.77 -14.26
CA GLY A 99 7.86 2.79 -15.08
C GLY A 99 6.57 2.39 -14.33
N PRO A 100 5.48 2.13 -15.08
CA PRO A 100 4.17 1.86 -14.51
C PRO A 100 4.12 0.60 -13.67
N ALA A 101 3.47 0.68 -12.51
CA ALA A 101 3.18 -0.47 -11.67
C ALA A 101 2.33 -1.50 -12.43
N THR A 102 2.74 -2.77 -12.38
CA THR A 102 2.20 -3.81 -13.25
C THR A 102 1.98 -5.10 -12.46
N ASP A 103 0.81 -5.72 -12.63
CA ASP A 103 0.58 -7.13 -12.30
C ASP A 103 1.14 -8.00 -13.44
N ASN A 104 2.00 -8.94 -13.11
CA ASN A 104 2.62 -9.83 -14.09
C ASN A 104 1.72 -11.02 -14.46
N GLY A 105 0.58 -11.20 -13.77
CA GLY A 105 -0.38 -12.26 -14.02
C GLY A 105 0.04 -13.64 -13.51
N ASP A 106 1.13 -13.71 -12.76
CA ASP A 106 1.70 -14.93 -12.16
C ASP A 106 1.74 -14.87 -10.63
N GLY A 107 1.04 -13.91 -10.02
CA GLY A 107 1.07 -13.65 -8.59
C GLY A 107 2.19 -12.70 -8.15
N THR A 108 2.97 -12.15 -9.07
CA THR A 108 3.99 -11.13 -8.77
C THR A 108 3.63 -9.77 -9.36
N CYS A 109 4.12 -8.71 -8.73
CA CYS A 109 4.01 -7.34 -9.22
C CYS A 109 5.40 -6.82 -9.61
N SER A 110 5.47 -5.89 -10.56
CA SER A 110 6.70 -5.20 -10.94
C SER A 110 6.50 -3.69 -11.04
N SER A 111 7.59 -2.93 -10.93
CA SER A 111 7.58 -1.46 -11.01
C SER A 111 6.62 -0.79 -10.00
N VAL A 112 6.39 -1.43 -8.85
CA VAL A 112 5.62 -0.86 -7.75
C VAL A 112 6.56 -0.10 -6.81
N LYS A 113 6.29 1.19 -6.59
CA LYS A 113 7.14 2.06 -5.76
C LYS A 113 7.37 1.54 -4.35
N CYS A 114 6.33 1.04 -3.68
CA CYS A 114 6.42 0.50 -2.31
C CYS A 114 7.38 -0.69 -2.19
N HIS A 115 7.59 -1.41 -3.30
CA HIS A 115 8.54 -2.52 -3.41
C HIS A 115 9.84 -2.11 -4.11
N GLY A 116 10.11 -0.80 -4.18
CA GLY A 116 11.31 -0.23 -4.80
C GLY A 116 11.43 -0.51 -6.28
N GLY A 117 10.31 -0.71 -6.98
CA GLY A 117 10.30 -1.07 -8.39
C GLY A 117 10.90 -2.44 -8.71
N GLN A 118 11.19 -3.25 -7.69
CA GLN A 118 11.64 -4.63 -7.86
C GLN A 118 10.46 -5.56 -8.15
N THR A 119 10.74 -6.72 -8.73
CA THR A 119 9.74 -7.79 -8.79
C THR A 119 9.46 -8.30 -7.39
N THR A 120 8.20 -8.24 -6.97
CA THR A 120 7.79 -8.72 -5.65
C THR A 120 7.88 -10.23 -5.57
N PRO A 121 8.01 -10.79 -4.35
CA PRO A 121 7.69 -12.20 -4.14
C PRO A 121 6.26 -12.52 -4.56
N ASP A 122 6.00 -13.82 -4.73
CA ASP A 122 4.66 -14.35 -4.98
C ASP A 122 3.66 -13.88 -3.90
N TRP A 123 2.52 -13.35 -4.31
CA TRP A 123 1.49 -12.78 -3.45
C TRP A 123 0.89 -13.80 -2.46
N TRP A 124 0.84 -15.07 -2.85
CA TRP A 124 0.15 -16.11 -2.08
C TRP A 124 1.05 -16.81 -1.07
N SER A 125 2.33 -16.97 -1.40
CA SER A 125 3.27 -17.82 -0.68
C SER A 125 4.60 -17.14 -0.36
N GLY A 126 4.88 -16.01 -0.99
CA GLY A 126 6.08 -15.21 -0.77
C GLY A 126 5.97 -14.30 0.45
N SER A 127 7.12 -13.84 0.92
CA SER A 127 7.20 -12.87 2.02
C SER A 127 8.51 -12.11 1.97
N ILE A 128 8.48 -10.85 2.41
CA ILE A 128 9.67 -10.04 2.68
C ILE A 128 9.72 -9.81 4.19
N VAL A 129 10.89 -10.07 4.79
CA VAL A 129 11.18 -9.70 6.18
C VAL A 129 11.85 -8.33 6.14
N VAL A 130 11.04 -7.28 6.21
CA VAL A 130 11.44 -5.87 6.03
C VAL A 130 12.66 -5.52 6.89
N ASP A 131 12.70 -5.98 8.15
CA ASP A 131 13.75 -5.68 9.12
C ASP A 131 15.15 -6.20 8.74
N THR A 132 15.27 -7.09 7.76
CA THR A 132 16.55 -7.72 7.41
C THR A 132 16.82 -7.78 5.91
N GLN A 133 15.78 -7.76 5.08
CA GLN A 133 15.88 -7.90 3.63
C GLN A 133 15.84 -6.55 2.92
N CYS A 134 16.68 -5.61 3.35
CA CYS A 134 16.67 -4.23 2.86
C CYS A 134 16.81 -4.14 1.33
N THR A 135 17.63 -5.02 0.73
CA THR A 135 17.87 -5.07 -0.72
C THR A 135 16.70 -5.64 -1.53
N ALA A 136 15.66 -6.17 -0.89
CA ALA A 136 14.43 -6.56 -1.56
C ALA A 136 13.66 -5.34 -2.10
N CYS A 137 13.88 -4.16 -1.51
CA CYS A 137 13.29 -2.90 -1.99
C CYS A 137 14.37 -1.88 -2.38
N HIS A 138 15.48 -1.79 -1.64
CA HIS A 138 16.51 -0.76 -1.87
C HIS A 138 17.59 -1.25 -2.84
N ALA A 139 17.65 -0.63 -4.03
CA ALA A 139 18.69 -0.89 -5.01
C ALA A 139 19.89 0.07 -4.85
N SER A 140 21.10 -0.38 -5.21
CA SER A 140 22.25 0.51 -5.33
C SER A 140 22.09 1.42 -6.55
N GLY A 141 22.41 2.71 -6.40
CA GLY A 141 22.39 3.69 -7.49
C GLY A 141 21.29 4.73 -7.33
N SER A 142 20.67 5.09 -8.45
CA SER A 142 19.64 6.14 -8.53
C SER A 142 18.56 5.76 -9.55
N SER A 143 18.30 4.47 -9.73
CA SER A 143 17.32 3.97 -10.71
C SER A 143 15.91 3.83 -10.14
N GLN A 144 15.77 4.08 -8.84
CA GLN A 144 14.52 4.01 -8.08
C GLN A 144 14.54 5.11 -7.02
N TYR A 145 13.36 5.64 -6.68
CA TYR A 145 13.22 6.70 -5.67
C TYR A 145 13.87 6.36 -4.33
N ASN A 146 13.79 5.08 -3.92
CA ASN A 146 14.36 4.58 -2.68
C ASN A 146 15.76 3.96 -2.84
N SER A 147 16.45 4.18 -3.97
CA SER A 147 17.80 3.66 -4.18
C SER A 147 18.82 4.34 -3.25
N TYR A 148 19.86 3.60 -2.86
CA TYR A 148 20.98 4.15 -2.10
C TYR A 148 22.21 4.40 -3.00
N SER A 149 22.75 5.61 -2.95
CA SER A 149 24.02 5.95 -3.62
C SER A 149 24.82 7.07 -2.94
N SER A 150 24.28 7.64 -1.86
CA SER A 150 24.87 8.77 -1.14
C SER A 150 25.93 8.34 -0.10
N GLY A 151 26.69 9.32 0.40
CA GLY A 151 27.68 9.12 1.47
C GLY A 151 28.73 8.07 1.11
N GLU A 152 29.06 7.23 2.09
CA GLU A 152 30.09 6.20 1.97
C GLU A 152 29.52 4.80 1.69
N HIS A 153 28.28 4.69 1.17
CA HIS A 153 27.64 3.39 0.88
C HIS A 153 28.53 2.50 0.02
N SER A 154 29.18 3.06 -1.01
CA SER A 154 30.08 2.33 -1.93
C SER A 154 31.22 1.56 -1.23
N ARG A 155 31.62 2.00 -0.02
CA ARG A 155 32.68 1.36 0.76
C ARG A 155 32.17 0.30 1.74
N HIS A 156 30.89 0.36 2.12
CA HIS A 156 30.35 -0.41 3.23
C HIS A 156 29.39 -1.52 2.79
N VAL A 157 28.50 -1.26 1.82
CA VAL A 157 27.43 -2.20 1.44
C VAL A 157 27.94 -3.51 0.82
N SER A 158 29.19 -3.55 0.35
CA SER A 158 29.84 -4.78 -0.14
C SER A 158 30.47 -5.62 0.98
N ARG A 159 30.50 -5.11 2.21
CA ARG A 159 31.22 -5.71 3.34
C ARG A 159 30.34 -5.94 4.57
N TYR A 160 29.27 -5.18 4.71
CA TYR A 160 28.41 -5.18 5.89
C TYR A 160 26.95 -5.11 5.49
N ASP A 161 26.12 -5.83 6.23
CA ASP A 161 24.67 -5.71 6.13
C ASP A 161 24.22 -4.33 6.60
N CYS A 162 23.09 -3.85 6.07
CA CYS A 162 22.53 -2.53 6.38
C CYS A 162 22.36 -2.34 7.90
N THR A 163 21.93 -3.39 8.61
CA THR A 163 21.67 -3.41 10.06
C THR A 163 22.91 -3.23 10.94
N VAL A 164 24.11 -3.31 10.35
CA VAL A 164 25.36 -2.97 11.06
C VAL A 164 25.40 -1.48 11.38
N CYS A 165 24.83 -0.64 10.52
CA CYS A 165 24.80 0.82 10.67
C CYS A 165 23.40 1.34 10.96
N HIS A 166 22.38 0.80 10.31
CA HIS A 166 20.99 1.27 10.41
C HIS A 166 20.24 0.52 11.50
N ASN A 167 19.63 1.25 12.42
CA ASN A 167 18.89 0.73 13.55
C ASN A 167 17.41 0.48 13.18
N ILE A 168 16.97 -0.79 13.28
CA ILE A 168 15.60 -1.20 12.96
C ILE A 168 14.56 -0.52 13.87
N ASP A 169 14.88 -0.29 15.13
CA ASP A 169 13.94 0.36 16.06
C ASP A 169 13.62 1.79 15.62
N THR A 170 14.58 2.47 15.00
CA THR A 170 14.38 3.83 14.46
C THR A 170 13.67 3.83 13.11
N LEU A 171 13.79 2.75 12.33
CA LEU A 171 13.08 2.58 11.06
C LEU A 171 11.56 2.45 11.30
N GLN A 172 11.15 1.74 12.34
CA GLN A 172 9.73 1.56 12.68
C GLN A 172 8.97 2.88 12.96
N GLY A 173 9.68 3.98 13.22
CA GLY A 173 9.09 5.28 13.52
C GLY A 173 8.42 5.99 12.34
N GLY A 174 8.56 5.48 11.11
CA GLY A 174 7.99 6.14 9.94
C GLY A 174 8.34 5.54 8.57
N HIS A 175 9.04 4.40 8.48
CA HIS A 175 9.48 3.84 7.20
C HIS A 175 8.37 3.60 6.16
N PHE A 176 7.10 3.56 6.57
CA PHE A 176 5.94 3.36 5.69
C PHE A 176 4.89 4.48 5.75
N SER A 177 5.21 5.67 6.27
CA SER A 177 4.19 6.71 6.51
C SER A 177 3.68 7.41 5.25
N ASP A 178 4.46 7.47 4.16
CA ASP A 178 4.19 8.34 3.00
C ASP A 178 4.41 7.66 1.64
N LEU A 179 4.07 6.37 1.55
CA LEU A 179 4.32 5.50 0.40
C LEU A 179 3.67 5.94 -0.93
N GLU A 180 2.69 6.84 -0.89
CA GLU A 180 2.06 7.41 -2.09
C GLU A 180 2.94 8.48 -2.76
N THR A 181 3.93 9.02 -2.03
CA THR A 181 4.82 10.08 -2.53
C THR A 181 6.13 9.48 -3.04
N SER A 182 6.92 10.28 -3.78
CA SER A 182 8.29 9.90 -4.16
C SER A 182 9.34 10.44 -3.17
N ILE A 183 8.90 11.04 -2.07
CA ILE A 183 9.78 11.59 -1.03
C ILE A 183 10.06 10.48 -0.03
N PHE A 184 11.29 10.40 0.45
CA PHE A 184 11.65 9.48 1.53
C PHE A 184 10.81 9.78 2.78
N GLU A 185 10.32 8.70 3.38
CA GLU A 185 9.42 8.71 4.53
C GLU A 185 10.12 9.20 5.81
N LEU A 186 11.45 9.01 5.87
CA LEU A 186 12.35 9.47 6.93
C LEU A 186 13.69 9.92 6.34
N ASP A 187 14.43 10.79 7.03
CA ASP A 187 15.83 11.04 6.68
C ASP A 187 16.65 9.76 6.95
N PRO A 188 17.27 9.13 5.93
CA PRO A 188 18.05 7.92 6.14
C PRO A 188 19.19 8.10 7.16
N ALA A 189 19.70 9.32 7.32
CA ALA A 189 20.72 9.63 8.33
C ALA A 189 20.26 9.38 9.76
N ASP A 190 18.98 9.61 10.06
CA ASP A 190 18.40 9.47 11.40
C ASP A 190 18.36 8.00 11.87
N THR A 191 18.47 7.08 10.92
CA THR A 191 18.47 5.65 11.21
C THR A 191 19.87 5.11 11.53
N ILE A 192 20.93 5.91 11.36
CA ILE A 192 22.31 5.45 11.57
C ILE A 192 22.69 5.53 13.05
N GLY A 193 23.03 4.37 13.60
CA GLY A 193 23.62 4.22 14.93
C GLY A 193 22.62 3.91 16.05
N GLY A 194 23.14 3.78 17.26
CA GLY A 194 22.38 3.47 18.47
C GLY A 194 22.01 1.98 18.59
N GLY A 195 21.37 1.63 19.71
CA GLY A 195 20.81 0.30 19.95
C GLY A 195 21.78 -0.85 19.67
N THR A 196 21.41 -1.71 18.72
CA THR A 196 22.11 -2.95 18.32
C THR A 196 23.16 -2.76 17.22
N THR A 197 23.38 -1.53 16.76
CA THR A 197 24.31 -1.25 15.66
C THR A 197 25.77 -1.20 16.14
N ARG A 198 26.72 -1.17 15.20
CA ARG A 198 28.16 -1.00 15.49
C ARG A 198 28.63 0.46 15.45
N VAL A 199 27.68 1.39 15.33
CA VAL A 199 27.89 2.83 15.30
C VAL A 199 27.14 3.43 16.48
N GLY A 200 27.79 4.25 17.30
CA GLY A 200 27.12 4.86 18.46
C GLY A 200 26.04 5.87 18.06
N SER A 201 26.40 6.77 17.14
CA SER A 201 25.48 7.75 16.56
C SER A 201 26.05 8.31 15.25
N TYR A 202 25.20 8.94 14.46
CA TYR A 202 25.59 9.72 13.29
C TYR A 202 25.09 11.15 13.42
N ASN A 203 25.95 12.11 13.10
CA ASN A 203 25.58 13.52 13.06
C ASN A 203 26.35 14.23 11.95
N ASN A 204 25.64 14.76 10.96
CA ASN A 204 26.16 15.63 9.91
C ASN A 204 27.44 15.10 9.24
N GLY A 205 27.44 13.83 8.82
CA GLY A 205 28.58 13.18 8.16
C GLY A 205 29.55 12.47 9.10
N THR A 206 29.43 12.66 10.42
CA THR A 206 30.37 12.08 11.40
C THR A 206 29.73 10.97 12.21
N CYS A 207 30.40 9.81 12.29
CA CYS A 207 30.00 8.70 13.14
C CYS A 207 30.71 8.76 14.51
N SER A 208 30.02 8.36 15.59
CA SER A 208 30.61 8.20 16.92
C SER A 208 30.73 6.73 17.32
N SER A 209 31.66 6.42 18.23
CA SER A 209 31.83 5.09 18.85
C SER A 209 31.87 3.92 17.84
N VAL A 210 32.58 4.10 16.73
CA VAL A 210 32.62 3.15 15.61
C VAL A 210 33.51 1.96 15.96
N GLN A 211 32.93 0.76 16.02
CA GLN A 211 33.66 -0.46 16.38
C GLN A 211 34.54 -1.01 15.24
N CYS A 212 34.38 -0.50 14.02
CA CYS A 212 34.99 -1.05 12.80
C CYS A 212 36.17 -0.23 12.25
N HIS A 213 36.33 1.03 12.67
CA HIS A 213 37.32 1.97 12.10
C HIS A 213 38.49 2.25 13.05
N GLY A 214 38.54 1.59 14.21
CA GLY A 214 39.63 1.74 15.18
C GLY A 214 39.79 3.19 15.65
N ASN A 215 40.98 3.76 15.45
CA ASN A 215 41.32 5.13 15.83
C ASN A 215 41.26 6.12 14.65
N GLU A 216 40.83 5.68 13.47
CA GLU A 216 40.74 6.54 12.29
C GLU A 216 39.50 7.42 12.39
N ASN A 217 39.68 8.73 12.25
CA ASN A 217 38.59 9.70 12.14
C ASN A 217 38.43 10.07 10.66
N TRP A 218 37.22 9.93 10.13
CA TRP A 218 36.85 10.23 8.74
C TRP A 218 35.75 11.27 8.72
#